data_AF-A0A7S2BTE6-F1
#
_entry.id   AF-A0A7S2BTE6-F1
#
_cell.length_a   1.000
_cell.length_b   1.000
_cell.length_c   1.000
_cell.angle_alpha   90.00
_cell.angle_beta   90.00
_cell.angle_gamma   90.00
#
_symmetry.space_group_name_H-M   'P 1'
#
loop_
_entity.id
_entity.type
_entity.pdbx_description
1 polymer ?
#
loop_
_entity_poly.entity_id
_entity_poly.type
_entity_poly.pdbx_seq_one_letter_code
_entity_poly.pdbx_strand_id
1 'polypeptide(L)'
;AFMEASARVPFVKYEEEKEEPPASHSLRFIVNVSAMEGRFYKFKQATHPHTNMAKAALNMMTRTSAADYAKSGIYMTAVDTGWINDEKPAAQAAADAQTHNFQTPIDEIDAAARVLDPIVSACNGEAPVHGIFLKDYARCEW
;
A
#
# COMPACT_ATOMS: atom_id res chain seq x y z
N ALA A 1 -16.47 0.56 -53.36
CA ALA A 1 -16.18 0.15 -51.98
C ALA A 1 -14.67 0.22 -51.77
N PHE A 2 -14.25 0.97 -50.76
CA PHE A 2 -12.92 1.10 -50.17
C PHE A 2 -11.78 1.73 -51.01
N MET A 3 -11.53 3.02 -50.72
CA MET A 3 -10.23 3.67 -50.88
C MET A 3 -9.26 3.09 -49.85
N GLU A 4 -8.07 2.67 -50.30
CA GLU A 4 -6.94 2.37 -49.43
C GLU A 4 -6.12 3.65 -49.25
N ALA A 5 -6.38 4.39 -48.18
CA ALA A 5 -5.56 5.52 -47.76
C ALA A 5 -4.51 5.03 -46.76
N SER A 6 -3.31 4.73 -47.24
CA SER A 6 -2.13 4.50 -46.40
C SER A 6 -1.66 5.82 -45.79
N ALA A 7 -2.22 6.21 -44.64
CA ALA A 7 -1.69 7.29 -43.83
C ALA A 7 -0.55 6.77 -42.94
N ARG A 8 0.69 6.85 -43.41
CA ARG A 8 1.86 6.78 -42.52
C ARG A 8 1.94 8.08 -41.74
N VAL A 9 1.56 8.04 -40.47
CA VAL A 9 1.76 9.15 -39.53
C VAL A 9 3.27 9.35 -39.35
N PRO A 10 3.81 10.57 -39.54
CA PRO A 10 5.23 10.81 -39.39
C PRO A 10 5.65 10.57 -37.93
N PHE A 11 6.72 9.80 -37.75
CA PHE A 11 7.36 9.58 -36.45
C PHE A 11 8.02 10.89 -36.00
N VAL A 12 7.30 11.69 -35.22
CA VAL A 12 7.85 12.87 -34.56
C VAL A 12 8.83 12.38 -33.50
N LYS A 13 10.11 12.72 -33.66
CA LYS A 13 11.08 12.59 -32.57
C LYS A 13 10.65 13.55 -31.47
N TYR A 14 10.10 13.03 -30.39
CA TYR A 14 10.02 13.77 -29.14
C TYR A 14 11.45 13.90 -28.64
N GLU A 15 12.01 15.11 -28.68
CA GLU A 15 13.15 15.42 -27.84
C GLU A 15 12.68 15.29 -26.39
N GLU A 16 13.36 14.46 -25.60
CA GLU A 16 13.16 14.43 -24.16
C GLU A 16 13.54 15.82 -23.62
N GLU A 17 12.53 16.66 -23.43
CA GLU A 17 12.65 17.84 -22.59
C GLU A 17 13.08 17.32 -21.21
N LYS A 18 14.35 17.51 -20.86
CA LYS A 18 14.82 17.31 -19.50
C LYS A 18 14.17 18.39 -18.65
N GLU A 19 12.98 18.08 -18.16
CA GLU A 19 12.30 18.88 -17.16
C GLU A 19 13.25 18.98 -15.95
N GLU A 20 13.78 20.18 -15.70
CA GLU A 20 14.57 20.41 -14.49
C GLU A 20 13.66 20.16 -13.29
N PRO A 21 14.10 19.37 -12.29
CA PRO A 21 13.25 19.01 -11.18
C PRO A 21 12.78 20.27 -10.45
N PRO A 22 11.47 20.46 -10.23
CA PRO A 22 10.96 21.60 -9.50
C PRO A 22 11.59 21.71 -8.11
N ALA A 23 11.77 22.96 -7.65
CA ALA A 23 12.38 23.30 -6.37
C ALA A 23 11.84 22.43 -5.21
N SER A 24 12.77 21.84 -4.44
CA SER A 24 12.58 20.87 -3.35
C SER A 24 11.14 20.41 -3.13
N HIS A 25 10.73 19.37 -3.86
CA HIS A 25 9.46 18.69 -3.55
C HIS A 25 9.49 18.27 -2.08
N SER A 26 8.59 18.84 -1.28
CA SER A 26 8.29 18.26 0.03
C SER A 26 7.93 16.79 -0.21
N LEU A 27 8.53 15.89 0.58
CA LEU A 27 8.25 14.46 0.47
C LEU A 27 6.74 14.26 0.64
N ARG A 28 6.11 13.58 -0.33
CA ARG A 28 4.68 13.23 -0.27
C ARG A 28 4.54 11.73 -0.20
N PHE A 29 3.56 11.27 0.56
CA PHE A 29 3.40 9.85 0.84
C PHE A 29 1.98 9.39 0.54
N ILE A 30 1.87 8.18 0.02
CA ILE A 30 0.61 7.45 -0.04
C ILE A 30 0.84 6.16 0.75
N VAL A 31 0.24 6.07 1.93
CA VAL A 31 0.34 4.86 2.76
C VAL A 31 -0.97 4.09 2.68
N ASN A 32 -0.95 2.98 1.95
CA ASN A 32 -2.11 2.11 1.82
C ASN A 32 -2.19 1.17 3.01
N VAL A 33 -3.23 1.33 3.85
CA VAL A 33 -3.48 0.43 4.98
C VAL A 33 -3.97 -0.92 4.47
N SER A 34 -3.07 -1.90 4.45
CA SER A 34 -3.28 -3.24 3.92
C SER A 34 -3.33 -4.28 5.04
N ALA A 35 -3.28 -5.56 4.70
CA ALA A 35 -3.24 -6.67 5.64
C ALA A 35 -2.51 -7.88 5.06
N MET A 36 -2.07 -8.80 5.92
CA MET A 36 -1.56 -10.11 5.51
C MET A 36 -2.55 -10.95 4.69
N GLU A 37 -3.85 -10.66 4.79
CA GLU A 37 -4.89 -11.23 3.92
C GLU A 37 -4.73 -10.85 2.45
N GLY A 38 -4.05 -9.74 2.15
CA GLY A 38 -3.71 -9.35 0.79
C GLY A 38 -2.55 -10.14 0.16
N ARG A 39 -1.83 -10.98 0.93
CA ARG A 39 -0.68 -11.72 0.41
C ARG A 39 -1.08 -12.85 -0.52
N PHE A 40 -0.53 -12.93 -1.74
CA PHE A 40 -0.91 -14.00 -2.68
C PHE A 40 -0.35 -15.37 -2.26
N TYR A 41 0.90 -15.44 -1.85
CA TYR A 41 1.60 -16.71 -1.58
C TYR A 41 1.46 -17.16 -0.12
N LYS A 42 0.23 -17.18 0.38
CA LYS A 42 -0.10 -17.64 1.73
C LYS A 42 -1.39 -18.47 1.68
N PHE A 43 -1.47 -19.53 2.49
CA PHE A 43 -2.73 -20.25 2.68
C PHE A 43 -3.82 -19.32 3.23
N LYS A 44 -5.02 -19.39 2.66
CA LYS A 44 -6.16 -18.56 3.04
C LYS A 44 -7.37 -19.42 3.39
N GLN A 45 -8.06 -19.03 4.45
CA GLN A 45 -9.36 -19.60 4.78
C GLN A 45 -10.46 -18.96 3.90
N ALA A 46 -11.59 -19.65 3.77
CA ALA A 46 -12.74 -19.16 2.99
C ALA A 46 -13.58 -18.11 3.75
N THR A 47 -13.15 -17.69 4.93
CA THR A 47 -13.93 -16.83 5.85
C THR A 47 -13.96 -15.37 5.41
N HIS A 48 -12.92 -14.85 4.76
CA HIS A 48 -12.81 -13.44 4.38
C HIS A 48 -12.41 -13.22 2.89
N PRO A 49 -13.16 -13.77 1.92
CA PRO A 49 -12.81 -13.69 0.51
C PRO A 49 -12.79 -12.23 -0.01
N HIS A 50 -13.67 -11.37 0.49
CA HIS A 50 -13.71 -9.96 0.10
C HIS A 50 -12.50 -9.19 0.63
N THR A 51 -12.07 -9.44 1.87
CA THR A 51 -10.88 -8.80 2.43
C THR A 51 -9.62 -9.28 1.73
N ASN A 52 -9.52 -10.59 1.45
CA ASN A 52 -8.45 -11.14 0.60
C ASN A 52 -8.37 -10.41 -0.74
N MET A 53 -9.49 -10.27 -1.45
CA MET A 53 -9.56 -9.59 -2.75
C MET A 53 -9.18 -8.11 -2.64
N ALA A 54 -9.78 -7.37 -1.71
CA ALA A 54 -9.57 -5.93 -1.56
C ALA A 54 -8.12 -5.61 -1.18
N LYS A 55 -7.57 -6.34 -0.20
CA LYS A 55 -6.19 -6.13 0.27
C LYS A 55 -5.16 -6.59 -0.77
N ALA A 56 -5.44 -7.64 -1.53
CA ALA A 56 -4.57 -8.08 -2.63
C ALA A 56 -4.56 -7.07 -3.78
N ALA A 57 -5.72 -6.52 -4.14
CA ALA A 57 -5.81 -5.47 -5.15
C ALA A 57 -5.06 -4.20 -4.72
N LEU A 58 -5.19 -3.81 -3.45
CA LEU A 58 -4.47 -2.67 -2.87
C LEU A 58 -2.95 -2.88 -2.88
N ASN A 59 -2.50 -4.08 -2.49
CA ASN A 59 -1.08 -4.47 -2.58
C ASN A 59 -0.56 -4.41 -4.03
N MET A 60 -1.34 -4.91 -4.98
CA MET A 60 -0.96 -4.88 -6.38
C MET A 60 -0.86 -3.45 -6.92
N MET A 61 -1.81 -2.58 -6.55
CA MET A 61 -1.77 -1.16 -6.89
C MET A 61 -0.49 -0.49 -6.40
N THR A 62 -0.12 -0.70 -5.12
CA THR A 62 1.16 -0.22 -4.59
C THR A 62 2.34 -0.77 -5.39
N ARG A 63 2.36 -2.08 -5.63
CA ARG A 63 3.47 -2.76 -6.33
C ARG A 63 3.71 -2.22 -7.74
N THR A 64 2.65 -1.92 -8.48
CA THR A 64 2.77 -1.52 -9.89
C THR A 64 2.88 -0.01 -10.09
N SER A 65 2.20 0.79 -9.26
CA SER A 65 2.11 2.24 -9.45
C SER A 65 3.22 3.01 -8.75
N ALA A 66 3.80 2.47 -7.68
CA ALA A 66 4.72 3.23 -6.83
C ALA A 66 5.98 3.76 -7.55
N ALA A 67 6.54 3.00 -8.49
CA ALA A 67 7.74 3.41 -9.22
C ALA A 67 7.50 4.65 -10.09
N ASP A 68 6.29 4.80 -10.64
CA ASP A 68 5.94 5.96 -11.46
C ASP A 68 5.70 7.19 -10.60
N TYR A 69 4.94 7.03 -9.50
CA TYR A 69 4.69 8.09 -8.52
C TYR A 69 5.99 8.60 -7.86
N ALA A 70 6.97 7.72 -7.66
CA ALA A 70 8.26 8.08 -7.08
C ALA A 70 9.05 9.08 -7.96
N LYS A 71 8.92 9.02 -9.30
CA LYS A 71 9.55 10.00 -10.21
C LYS A 71 9.03 11.40 -9.98
N SER A 72 7.76 11.52 -9.58
CA SER A 72 7.15 12.78 -9.22
C SER A 72 7.50 13.21 -7.80
N GLY A 73 8.12 12.37 -6.96
CA GLY A 73 8.32 12.62 -5.52
C GLY A 73 7.11 12.27 -4.66
N ILE A 74 6.37 11.21 -5.02
CA ILE A 74 5.30 10.62 -4.20
C ILE A 74 5.67 9.17 -3.88
N TYR A 75 5.85 8.87 -2.61
CA TYR A 75 6.32 7.58 -2.14
C TYR A 75 5.14 6.75 -1.65
N MET A 76 4.77 5.74 -2.45
CA MET A 76 3.62 4.88 -2.19
C MET A 76 4.06 3.56 -1.56
N THR A 77 3.48 3.22 -0.40
CA THR A 77 3.74 1.97 0.34
C THR A 77 2.43 1.28 0.70
N ALA A 78 2.51 0.00 1.06
CA ALA A 78 1.43 -0.75 1.69
C ALA A 78 1.89 -1.20 3.08
N VAL A 79 1.03 -1.10 4.09
CA VAL A 79 1.38 -1.41 5.49
C VAL A 79 0.34 -2.34 6.11
N ASP A 80 0.79 -3.46 6.67
CA ASP A 80 0.00 -4.31 7.56
C ASP A 80 0.00 -3.69 8.96
N THR A 81 -1.17 -3.27 9.43
CA THR A 81 -1.31 -2.79 10.81
C THR A 81 -1.13 -3.91 11.81
N GLY A 82 -1.43 -5.15 11.43
CA GLY A 82 -1.63 -6.27 12.34
C GLY A 82 -3.08 -6.35 12.83
N TRP A 83 -3.34 -7.24 13.80
CA TRP A 83 -4.68 -7.48 14.35
C TRP A 83 -4.95 -6.56 15.54
N ILE A 84 -5.66 -5.46 15.30
CA ILE A 84 -5.86 -4.36 16.25
C ILE A 84 -7.23 -4.38 16.94
N ASN A 85 -8.26 -4.92 16.29
CA ASN A 85 -9.63 -4.99 16.79
C ASN A 85 -10.25 -6.37 16.57
N ASP A 86 -11.16 -6.78 17.46
CA ASP A 86 -12.04 -7.92 17.19
C ASP A 86 -13.15 -7.46 16.22
N GLU A 87 -13.15 -7.99 14.99
CA GLU A 87 -14.10 -7.61 13.94
C GLU A 87 -15.51 -8.19 14.15
N LYS A 88 -15.71 -8.98 15.21
CA LYS A 88 -17.04 -9.46 15.61
C LYS A 88 -17.97 -8.29 15.99
N PRO A 89 -19.30 -8.50 15.95
CA PRO A 89 -20.26 -7.54 16.48
C PRO A 89 -19.91 -7.14 17.92
N ALA A 90 -20.03 -5.84 18.23
CA ALA A 90 -19.55 -5.27 19.49
C ALA A 90 -20.02 -6.01 20.76
N ALA A 91 -21.27 -6.46 20.79
CA ALA A 91 -21.81 -7.24 21.91
C ALA A 91 -21.11 -8.60 22.08
N GLN A 92 -20.77 -9.26 20.97
CA GLN A 92 -20.08 -10.53 20.97
C GLN A 92 -18.60 -10.36 21.31
N ALA A 93 -17.93 -9.36 20.74
CA ALA A 93 -16.55 -9.01 21.10
C ALA A 93 -16.44 -8.68 22.61
N ALA A 94 -17.38 -7.92 23.17
CA ALA A 94 -17.41 -7.60 24.59
C ALA A 94 -17.68 -8.83 25.48
N ALA A 95 -18.58 -9.71 25.06
CA ALA A 95 -18.82 -10.97 25.75
C ALA A 95 -17.55 -11.84 25.75
N ASP A 96 -16.90 -12.02 24.59
CA ASP A 96 -15.69 -12.82 24.45
C ASP A 96 -14.53 -12.22 25.26
N ALA A 97 -14.38 -10.89 25.29
CA ALA A 97 -13.40 -10.22 26.14
C ALA A 97 -13.63 -10.53 27.63
N GLN A 98 -14.88 -10.54 28.09
CA GLN A 98 -15.22 -10.81 29.49
C GLN A 98 -15.10 -12.30 29.86
N THR A 99 -15.53 -13.21 28.98
CA THR A 99 -15.60 -14.65 29.27
C THR A 99 -14.28 -15.36 29.02
N HIS A 100 -13.55 -14.93 27.99
CA HIS A 100 -12.31 -15.58 27.54
C HIS A 100 -11.06 -14.75 27.85
N ASN A 101 -11.22 -13.59 28.51
CA ASN A 101 -10.13 -12.63 28.74
C ASN A 101 -9.38 -12.33 27.43
N PHE A 102 -10.16 -12.22 26.34
CA PHE A 102 -9.63 -12.07 25.00
C PHE A 102 -9.28 -10.60 24.74
N GLN A 103 -8.07 -10.39 24.19
CA GLN A 103 -7.62 -9.11 23.66
C GLN A 103 -6.81 -9.37 22.38
N THR A 104 -6.88 -8.42 21.45
CA THR A 104 -6.03 -8.40 20.27
C THR A 104 -4.55 -8.21 20.64
N PRO A 105 -3.63 -8.75 19.84
CA PRO A 105 -2.19 -8.72 20.16
C PRO A 105 -1.57 -7.32 20.10
N ILE A 106 -2.22 -6.36 19.46
CA ILE A 106 -1.74 -4.98 19.32
C ILE A 106 -2.89 -4.00 19.54
N ASP A 107 -2.53 -2.79 19.97
CA ASP A 107 -3.46 -1.68 20.21
C ASP A 107 -3.48 -0.68 19.05
N GLU A 108 -4.34 0.33 19.16
CA GLU A 108 -4.49 1.39 18.17
C GLU A 108 -3.25 2.29 18.04
N ILE A 109 -2.42 2.38 19.08
CA ILE A 109 -1.21 3.21 19.09
C ILE A 109 -0.11 2.53 18.27
N ASP A 110 0.14 1.23 18.49
CA ASP A 110 1.07 0.44 17.68
C ASP A 110 0.60 0.38 16.22
N ALA A 111 -0.71 0.19 15.99
CA ALA A 111 -1.30 0.24 14.66
C ALA A 111 -0.98 1.55 13.91
N ALA A 112 -1.20 2.68 14.57
CA ALA A 112 -0.93 4.00 14.02
C ALA A 112 0.57 4.21 13.79
N ALA A 113 1.42 3.77 14.71
CA ALA A 113 2.87 3.87 14.57
C ALA A 113 3.37 3.13 13.33
N ARG A 114 2.86 1.91 13.06
CA ARG A 114 3.19 1.14 11.85
C ARG A 114 2.79 1.86 10.56
N VAL A 115 1.61 2.47 10.54
CA VAL A 115 1.14 3.24 9.36
C VAL A 115 1.98 4.49 9.14
N LEU A 116 2.42 5.14 10.22
CA LEU A 116 3.21 6.37 10.14
C LEU A 116 4.70 6.13 9.87
N ASP A 117 5.21 4.91 10.11
CA ASP A 117 6.63 4.57 9.99
C ASP A 117 7.29 5.04 8.68
N PRO A 118 6.74 4.78 7.47
CA PRO A 118 7.39 5.22 6.23
C PRO A 118 7.57 6.74 6.11
N ILE A 119 6.71 7.50 6.78
CA ILE A 119 6.74 8.96 6.81
C ILE A 119 7.77 9.42 7.85
N VAL A 120 7.67 8.89 9.07
CA VAL A 120 8.52 9.27 10.20
C VAL A 120 9.97 8.93 9.92
N SER A 121 10.26 7.74 9.39
CA SER A 121 11.62 7.31 9.04
C SER A 121 12.24 8.24 7.99
N ALA A 122 11.47 8.64 6.98
CA ALA A 122 11.93 9.61 5.99
C ALA A 122 12.15 11.02 6.58
N CYS A 123 11.27 11.48 7.47
CA CYS A 123 11.46 12.74 8.21
C CYS A 123 12.70 12.72 9.11
N ASN A 124 13.11 11.54 9.59
CA ASN A 124 14.31 11.33 10.41
C ASN A 124 15.58 11.17 9.56
N GLY A 125 15.50 11.34 8.23
CA GLY A 125 16.65 11.35 7.33
C GLY A 125 16.91 10.03 6.60
N GLU A 126 16.05 9.02 6.76
CA GLU A 126 16.13 7.82 5.93
C GLU A 126 15.64 8.09 4.49
N ALA A 127 16.13 7.30 3.54
CA ALA A 127 15.65 7.39 2.17
C ALA A 127 14.17 6.94 2.11
N PRO A 128 13.27 7.72 1.49
CA PRO A 128 11.86 7.38 1.43
C PRO A 128 11.62 6.10 0.62
N VAL A 129 11.03 5.11 1.27
CA VAL A 129 10.72 3.82 0.67
C VAL A 129 9.44 3.89 -0.18
N HIS A 130 9.39 3.13 -1.26
CA HIS A 130 8.21 3.02 -2.12
C HIS A 130 8.13 1.63 -2.77
N GLY A 131 6.93 1.22 -3.19
CA GLY A 131 6.73 -0.05 -3.89
C GLY A 131 7.06 -1.27 -3.02
N ILE A 132 6.82 -1.16 -1.71
CA ILE A 132 7.02 -2.22 -0.74
C ILE A 132 5.76 -2.44 0.10
N PHE A 133 5.63 -3.67 0.58
CA PHE A 133 4.67 -4.03 1.62
C PHE A 133 5.43 -4.18 2.94
N LEU A 134 4.96 -3.51 4.00
CA LEU A 134 5.58 -3.51 5.31
C LEU A 134 4.74 -4.30 6.30
N LYS A 135 5.39 -5.13 7.11
CA LYS A 135 4.83 -5.81 8.27
C LYS A 135 5.83 -5.70 9.40
N ASP A 136 5.37 -5.26 10.57
CA ASP A 136 6.23 -5.09 11.75
C ASP A 136 7.49 -4.25 11.44
N TYR A 137 7.30 -3.10 10.76
CA TYR A 137 8.38 -2.18 10.35
C TYR A 137 9.39 -2.76 9.33
N ALA A 138 9.17 -3.99 8.86
CA ALA A 138 10.06 -4.69 7.93
C ALA A 138 9.38 -4.99 6.60
N ARG A 139 10.17 -5.08 5.53
CA ARG A 139 9.67 -5.50 4.22
C ARG A 139 9.11 -6.92 4.29
N CYS A 140 7.90 -7.09 3.79
CA CYS A 140 7.22 -8.36 3.63
C CYS A 140 7.07 -8.71 2.14
N GLU A 141 6.87 -9.99 1.86
CA GLU A 141 6.49 -10.46 0.53
C GLU A 141 5.04 -10.10 0.21
N TRP A 142 4.77 -9.91 -1.09
CA TRP A 142 3.44 -9.65 -1.63
C TRP A 142 2.46 -10.83 -1.54
#